data_AF-A0A958KLI2-F1
#
_entry.id   AF-A0A958KLI2-F1
#
_cell.length_a   1.000
_cell.length_b   1.000
_cell.length_c   1.000
_cell.angle_alpha   90.00
_cell.angle_beta   90.00
_cell.angle_gamma   90.00
#
_symmetry.space_group_name_H-M   'P 1'
#
loop_
_entity.id
_entity.type
_entity.pdbx_description
1 polymer ?
#
loop_
_entity_poly.entity_id
_entity_poly.type
_entity_poly.pdbx_seq_one_letter_code
_entity_poly.pdbx_strand_id
1 'polypeptide(L)'
;MSAVEIDARDLESGWATFLGGSVVPADSRLDRMGVDVIFDGTLHAQVKSSITGAIDHLRQKLSLLGRGRSVSWQAVLVGSPDGVTPDEVRESIHRFGAWVPSDTPDRQRVLDGMAQMRRMFE
;
A
#
# COMPACT_ATOMS: atom_id res chain seq x y z
N MET A 1 14.08 -25.44 -3.98
CA MET A 1 13.30 -24.42 -4.70
C MET A 1 13.70 -23.08 -4.13
N SER A 2 14.44 -22.25 -4.86
CA SER A 2 14.73 -20.88 -4.41
C SER A 2 13.43 -20.10 -4.41
N ALA A 3 13.09 -19.48 -3.28
CA ALA A 3 12.08 -18.43 -3.28
C ALA A 3 12.56 -17.36 -4.26
N VAL A 4 11.76 -17.08 -5.27
CA VAL A 4 11.99 -15.90 -6.12
C VAL A 4 11.79 -14.71 -5.20
N GLU A 5 12.88 -14.09 -4.74
CA GLU A 5 12.81 -12.77 -4.12
C GLU A 5 12.38 -11.81 -5.22
N ILE A 6 11.09 -11.47 -5.23
CA ILE A 6 10.59 -10.38 -6.06
C ILE A 6 11.21 -9.10 -5.50
N ASP A 7 12.03 -8.42 -6.29
CA ASP A 7 12.57 -7.10 -5.92
C ASP A 7 11.38 -6.17 -5.68
N ALA A 8 11.45 -5.33 -4.64
CA ALA A 8 10.44 -4.33 -4.36
C ALA A 8 10.13 -3.47 -5.60
N ARG A 9 11.15 -3.19 -6.43
CA ARG A 9 10.99 -2.44 -7.69
C ARG A 9 10.20 -3.19 -8.76
N ASP A 10 10.34 -4.51 -8.83
CA ASP A 10 9.58 -5.33 -9.76
C ASP A 10 8.10 -5.35 -9.36
N LEU A 11 7.84 -5.41 -8.05
CA LEU A 11 6.48 -5.36 -7.51
C LEU A 11 5.82 -3.99 -7.77
N GLU A 12 6.54 -2.90 -7.49
CA GLU A 12 6.09 -1.53 -7.73
C GLU A 12 5.82 -1.27 -9.22
N SER A 13 6.73 -1.72 -10.11
CA SER A 13 6.57 -1.59 -11.56
C SER A 13 5.39 -2.43 -12.09
N GLY A 14 5.17 -3.61 -11.52
CA GLY A 14 4.01 -4.44 -11.82
C GLY A 14 2.70 -3.74 -11.48
N TRP A 15 2.60 -3.17 -10.28
CA TRP A 15 1.42 -2.40 -9.86
C TRP A 15 1.21 -1.13 -10.68
N ALA A 16 2.27 -0.38 -10.98
CA ALA A 16 2.17 0.81 -11.83
C ALA A 16 1.67 0.45 -13.23
N THR A 17 2.19 -0.61 -13.84
CA THR A 17 1.73 -1.09 -15.15
C THR A 17 0.26 -1.53 -15.08
N PHE A 18 -0.09 -2.32 -14.07
CA PHE A 18 -1.43 -2.87 -13.89
C PHE A 18 -2.51 -1.80 -13.68
N LEU A 19 -2.21 -0.76 -12.90
CA LEU A 19 -3.16 0.34 -12.61
C LEU A 19 -3.12 1.47 -13.66
N GLY A 20 -2.29 1.36 -14.70
CA GLY A 20 -2.09 2.45 -15.67
C GLY A 20 -1.46 3.69 -15.03
N GLY A 21 -0.61 3.49 -14.02
CA GLY A 21 0.03 4.52 -13.21
C GLY A 21 1.52 4.70 -13.51
N SER A 22 2.22 5.33 -12.57
CA SER A 22 3.67 5.55 -12.64
C SER A 22 4.32 5.35 -11.29
N VAL A 23 5.53 4.79 -11.32
CA VAL A 23 6.40 4.67 -10.15
C VAL A 23 7.05 6.03 -9.90
N VAL A 24 6.91 6.59 -8.71
CA VAL A 24 7.57 7.84 -8.33
C VAL A 24 8.50 7.62 -7.14
N PRO A 25 9.71 8.19 -7.14
CA PRO A 25 10.54 8.22 -5.94
C PRO A 25 9.73 8.86 -4.82
N ALA A 26 9.69 8.25 -3.63
CA ALA A 26 9.01 8.86 -2.50
C ALA A 26 9.58 10.25 -2.24
N ASP A 27 8.75 11.28 -2.45
CA ASP A 27 9.19 12.65 -2.35
C ASP A 27 9.50 13.01 -0.89
N SER A 28 10.44 13.90 -0.78
CA SER A 28 11.25 14.26 0.38
C SER A 28 10.52 14.50 1.72
N ARG A 29 11.21 14.04 2.79
CA ARG A 29 11.17 14.43 4.23
C ARG A 29 10.45 13.54 5.25
N LEU A 30 9.62 12.57 4.87
CA LEU A 30 9.04 11.61 5.84
C LEU A 30 8.98 10.15 5.35
N ASP A 31 9.09 9.89 4.04
CA ASP A 31 8.82 8.58 3.43
C ASP A 31 10.07 7.91 2.82
N ARG A 32 11.22 8.00 3.50
CA ARG A 32 12.51 7.41 3.06
C ARG A 32 12.55 5.87 3.01
N MET A 33 11.41 5.19 2.96
CA MET A 33 11.29 3.73 3.14
C MET A 33 10.50 3.03 2.02
N GLY A 34 10.20 3.69 0.90
CA GLY A 34 9.52 3.05 -0.22
C GLY A 34 9.50 3.89 -1.49
N VAL A 35 9.03 3.29 -2.58
CA VAL A 35 8.68 3.99 -3.81
C VAL A 35 7.15 3.95 -3.92
N ASP A 36 6.55 5.04 -4.40
CA ASP A 36 5.09 5.15 -4.52
C ASP A 36 4.64 4.76 -5.93
N VAL A 37 3.43 4.21 -6.02
CA VAL A 37 2.69 4.15 -7.28
C VAL A 37 1.63 5.26 -7.28
N ILE A 38 1.69 6.14 -8.27
CA ILE A 38 0.62 7.10 -8.56
C ILE A 38 -0.26 6.53 -9.67
N PHE A 39 -1.55 6.44 -9.44
CA PHE A 39 -2.53 6.01 -10.45
C PHE A 39 -3.81 6.83 -10.34
N ASP A 40 -4.64 6.75 -11.39
CA ASP A 40 -5.83 7.61 -11.59
C ASP A 40 -5.50 9.12 -11.45
N GLY A 41 -4.26 9.50 -11.79
CA GLY A 41 -3.73 10.86 -11.79
C GLY A 41 -3.47 11.49 -10.42
N THR A 42 -4.05 10.96 -9.34
CA THR A 42 -3.99 11.60 -8.02
C THR A 42 -3.87 10.64 -6.84
N LEU A 43 -4.02 9.33 -7.04
CA LEU A 43 -4.02 8.38 -5.93
C LEU A 43 -2.62 7.79 -5.73
N HIS A 44 -2.10 7.95 -4.51
CA HIS A 44 -0.79 7.43 -4.11
C HIS A 44 -0.97 6.15 -3.30
N ALA A 45 -0.26 5.09 -3.70
CA ALA A 45 -0.20 3.85 -2.94
C ALA A 45 1.24 3.40 -2.68
N GLN A 46 1.45 2.91 -1.46
CA GLN A 46 2.64 2.20 -1.02
C GLN A 46 2.48 0.71 -1.29
N VAL A 47 3.38 0.14 -2.08
CA VAL A 47 3.40 -1.28 -2.39
C VAL A 47 4.24 -2.03 -1.34
N LYS A 48 3.74 -3.18 -0.87
CA LYS A 48 4.42 -4.04 0.10
C LYS A 48 4.30 -5.50 -0.34
N SER A 49 5.39 -6.25 -0.23
CA SER A 49 5.42 -7.67 -0.61
C SER A 49 4.61 -8.57 0.33
N SER A 50 4.29 -8.11 1.55
CA SER A 50 3.56 -8.89 2.55
C SER A 50 2.75 -8.03 3.51
N ILE A 51 1.76 -8.66 4.17
CA ILE A 51 0.94 -8.04 5.22
C ILE A 51 1.82 -7.56 6.38
N THR A 52 2.82 -8.35 6.78
CA THR A 52 3.76 -7.94 7.83
C THR A 52 4.47 -6.64 7.47
N GLY A 53 4.97 -6.53 6.22
CA GLY A 53 5.59 -5.31 5.73
C GLY A 53 4.62 -4.11 5.68
N ALA A 54 3.35 -4.36 5.34
CA ALA A 54 2.30 -3.34 5.41
C ALA A 54 2.02 -2.87 6.84
N ILE A 55 1.90 -3.79 7.79
CA ILE A 55 1.67 -3.47 9.20
C ILE A 55 2.85 -2.67 9.77
N ASP A 56 4.09 -3.04 9.46
CA ASP A 56 5.27 -2.34 9.97
C ASP A 56 5.39 -0.93 9.40
N HIS A 57 5.09 -0.74 8.11
CA HIS A 57 4.98 0.59 7.50
C HIS A 57 3.95 1.47 8.22
N LEU A 58 2.78 0.91 8.52
CA LEU A 58 1.70 1.61 9.19
C LEU A 58 2.00 1.95 10.64
N ARG A 59 2.66 1.04 11.37
CA ARG A 59 3.18 1.30 12.73
C ARG A 59 4.17 2.45 12.72
N GLN A 60 5.06 2.51 11.73
CA GLN A 60 5.99 3.62 11.58
C GLN A 60 5.25 4.95 11.37
N LYS A 61 4.25 4.99 10.47
CA LYS A 61 3.42 6.18 10.25
C LYS A 61 2.70 6.64 11.53
N LEU A 62 2.09 5.71 12.28
CA LEU A 62 1.47 6.02 13.57
C LEU A 62 2.49 6.55 14.60
N SER A 63 3.69 5.98 14.64
CA SER A 63 4.76 6.46 15.54
C SER A 63 5.15 7.89 15.22
N LEU A 64 5.22 8.25 13.94
CA LEU A 64 5.51 9.62 13.51
C LEU A 64 4.37 10.58 13.90
N LEU A 65 3.11 10.18 13.70
CA LEU A 65 1.94 10.95 14.12
C LEU A 65 1.95 11.20 15.63
N GLY A 66 2.24 10.17 16.44
CA GLY A 66 2.37 10.29 17.90
C GLY A 66 3.51 11.20 18.38
N ARG A 67 4.48 11.50 17.50
CA ARG A 67 5.57 12.47 17.75
C ARG A 67 5.21 13.89 17.27
N GLY A 68 3.95 14.15 16.94
CA GLY A 68 3.48 15.45 16.45
C GLY A 68 3.94 15.80 15.03
N ARG A 69 4.38 14.80 14.24
CA ARG A 69 4.71 15.01 12.83
C ARG A 69 3.44 14.94 12.01
N SER A 70 3.26 15.91 11.10
CA SER A 70 2.22 15.81 10.08
C SER A 70 2.60 14.72 9.08
N VAL A 71 1.70 13.76 8.87
CA VAL A 71 1.87 12.62 7.98
C VAL A 71 0.55 12.43 7.25
N SER A 72 0.58 12.35 5.92
CA SER A 72 -0.60 12.05 5.11
C SER A 72 -0.81 10.54 4.97
N TRP A 73 -2.07 10.14 4.82
CA TRP A 73 -2.42 8.78 4.42
C TRP A 73 -1.98 8.49 2.98
N GLN A 74 -1.45 7.29 2.76
CA GLN A 74 -1.23 6.69 1.44
C GLN A 74 -1.96 5.35 1.44
N ALA A 75 -2.57 4.98 0.32
CA ALA A 75 -3.16 3.66 0.21
C ALA A 75 -2.08 2.57 0.30
N VAL A 76 -2.45 1.36 0.68
CA VAL A 76 -1.49 0.24 0.77
C VAL A 76 -1.90 -0.90 -0.17
N LEU A 77 -0.98 -1.33 -1.02
CA LEU A 77 -1.13 -2.49 -1.92
C LEU A 77 -0.24 -3.62 -1.39
N VAL A 78 -0.81 -4.80 -1.17
CA VAL A 78 -0.08 -5.95 -0.59
C VAL A 78 0.02 -7.09 -1.59
N GLY A 79 1.23 -7.59 -1.85
CA GLY A 79 1.46 -8.71 -2.76
C GLY A 79 1.49 -8.29 -4.23
N SER A 80 1.41 -9.26 -5.15
CA SER A 80 1.41 -9.01 -6.60
C SER A 80 0.00 -8.71 -7.13
N PRO A 81 -0.13 -8.03 -8.28
CA PRO A 81 -1.41 -7.80 -8.95
C PRO A 81 -1.97 -9.04 -9.67
N ASP A 82 -1.38 -10.22 -9.46
CA ASP A 82 -1.77 -11.43 -10.20
C ASP A 82 -3.16 -11.92 -9.76
N GLY A 83 -4.03 -12.21 -10.72
CA GLY A 83 -5.35 -12.79 -10.46
C GLY A 83 -6.38 -11.83 -9.84
N VAL A 84 -6.16 -10.52 -9.93
CA VAL A 84 -7.13 -9.48 -9.52
C VAL A 84 -7.42 -8.51 -10.65
N THR A 85 -8.57 -7.84 -10.62
CA THR A 85 -8.93 -6.79 -11.58
C THR A 85 -8.63 -5.38 -11.04
N PRO A 86 -8.31 -4.40 -11.90
CA PRO A 86 -8.08 -3.02 -11.45
C PRO A 86 -9.27 -2.42 -10.68
N ASP A 87 -10.49 -2.79 -11.05
CA ASP A 87 -11.71 -2.29 -10.41
C ASP A 87 -11.89 -2.83 -8.99
N GLU A 88 -11.59 -4.11 -8.75
CA GLU A 88 -11.58 -4.68 -7.38
C GLU A 88 -10.55 -3.99 -6.49
N VAL A 89 -9.39 -3.63 -7.05
CA VAL A 89 -8.34 -2.91 -6.33
C VAL A 89 -8.80 -1.49 -6.00
N ARG A 90 -9.37 -0.77 -6.97
CA ARG A 90 -9.92 0.57 -6.77
C ARG A 90 -11.02 0.58 -5.73
N GLU A 91 -12.00 -0.33 -5.82
CA GLU A 91 -13.07 -0.44 -4.84
C GLU A 91 -12.52 -0.68 -3.44
N SER A 92 -11.56 -1.61 -3.29
CA SER A 92 -10.93 -1.90 -2.01
C SER A 92 -10.21 -0.69 -1.44
N ILE A 93 -9.47 0.04 -2.26
CA ILE A 93 -8.75 1.25 -1.83
C ILE A 93 -9.72 2.35 -1.43
N HIS A 94 -10.78 2.59 -2.21
CA HIS A 94 -11.78 3.59 -1.86
C HIS A 94 -12.44 3.28 -0.52
N ARG A 95 -12.76 2.01 -0.26
CA ARG A 95 -13.46 1.57 0.94
C ARG A 95 -12.57 1.47 2.17
N PHE A 96 -11.36 0.95 2.02
CA PHE A 96 -10.50 0.57 3.15
C PHE A 96 -9.18 1.34 3.21
N GLY A 97 -8.82 2.07 2.16
CA GLY A 97 -7.48 2.64 2.01
C GLY A 97 -6.41 1.58 1.72
N ALA A 98 -6.79 0.35 1.40
CA ALA A 98 -5.84 -0.73 1.12
C ALA A 98 -6.44 -1.80 0.22
N TRP A 99 -5.57 -2.57 -0.44
CA TRP A 99 -5.88 -3.85 -1.05
C TRP A 99 -4.98 -4.95 -0.47
N VAL A 100 -5.59 -6.09 -0.21
CA VAL A 100 -4.96 -7.29 0.36
C VAL A 100 -5.46 -8.51 -0.42
N PRO A 101 -4.60 -9.50 -0.73
CA PRO A 101 -4.97 -10.72 -1.47
C PRO A 101 -6.18 -11.43 -0.86
N SER A 102 -7.04 -12.00 -1.70
CA SER A 102 -8.29 -12.64 -1.29
C SER A 102 -8.08 -13.89 -0.42
N ASP A 103 -6.94 -14.57 -0.57
CA ASP A 103 -6.51 -15.76 0.16
C ASP A 103 -5.86 -15.44 1.53
N THR A 104 -5.76 -14.16 1.88
CA THR A 104 -5.25 -13.73 3.18
C THR A 104 -6.14 -14.23 4.34
N PRO A 105 -5.56 -14.92 5.35
CA PRO A 105 -6.28 -15.24 6.58
C PRO A 105 -6.83 -13.99 7.27
N ASP A 106 -8.08 -14.04 7.71
CA ASP A 106 -8.76 -12.91 8.37
C ASP A 106 -8.77 -11.60 7.55
N ARG A 107 -8.72 -11.69 6.22
CA ARG A 107 -8.64 -10.55 5.28
C ARG A 107 -9.55 -9.37 5.67
N GLN A 108 -10.82 -9.64 5.99
CA GLN A 108 -11.77 -8.57 6.32
C GLN A 108 -11.34 -7.80 7.57
N ARG A 109 -10.86 -8.50 8.60
CA ARG A 109 -10.35 -7.87 9.83
C ARG A 109 -9.12 -7.00 9.55
N VAL A 110 -8.24 -7.45 8.66
CA VAL A 110 -7.08 -6.65 8.22
C VAL A 110 -7.57 -5.38 7.54
N LEU A 111 -8.47 -5.50 6.56
CA LEU A 111 -9.03 -4.35 5.83
C LEU A 111 -9.79 -3.36 6.74
N ASP A 112 -10.56 -3.85 7.71
CA ASP A 112 -11.25 -3.01 8.68
C ASP A 112 -10.26 -2.24 9.57
N GLY A 113 -9.15 -2.88 9.96
CA GLY A 113 -8.04 -2.24 10.65
C GLY A 113 -7.38 -1.14 9.83
N MET A 114 -7.14 -1.39 8.53
CA MET A 114 -6.61 -0.40 7.58
C MET A 114 -7.55 0.81 7.47
N ALA A 115 -8.86 0.57 7.34
CA ALA A 115 -9.88 1.61 7.25
C ALA A 115 -9.95 2.44 8.54
N GLN A 116 -9.82 1.80 9.70
CA GLN A 116 -9.74 2.51 10.97
C GLN A 116 -8.51 3.41 11.03
N MET A 117 -7.35 2.91 10.61
CA MET A 117 -6.12 3.69 10.57
C MET A 117 -6.23 4.88 9.64
N ARG A 118 -6.74 4.70 8.42
CA ARG A 118 -6.96 5.79 7.45
C ARG A 118 -7.71 6.96 8.05
N ARG A 119 -8.81 6.68 8.76
CA ARG A 119 -9.63 7.70 9.44
C ARG A 119 -8.89 8.48 10.56
N MET A 120 -7.72 8.02 10.99
CA MET A 120 -6.89 8.75 11.96
C MET A 120 -5.94 9.76 11.30
N PHE A 121 -5.74 9.66 9.97
CA PHE A 121 -4.88 10.54 9.18
C PHE A 121 -5.66 11.54 8.32
N GLU A 122 -6.98 11.35 8.17
CA GLU A 122 -7.94 12.30 7.58
C GLU A 122 -8.46 13.26 8.66
#